data_AF-D8SAG2-F1
#
_entry.id   AF-D8SAG2-F1
#
_cell.length_a   1.000
_cell.length_b   1.000
_cell.length_c   1.000
_cell.angle_alpha   90.00
_cell.angle_beta   90.00
_cell.angle_gamma   90.00
#
_symmetry.space_group_name_H-M   'P 1'
#
loop_
_entity.id
_entity.type
_entity.pdbx_description
1 polymer ?
#
loop_
_entity_poly.entity_id
_entity_poly.type
_entity_poly.pdbx_seq_one_letter_code
_entity_poly.pdbx_strand_id
1 'polypeptide(L)'
;RYVQYDFHRICGHIHFERLSILYDASKEDFSQQQFFLTNPVGEVIQVQQGIIRTNCVDCLDRTNVTQSPFGRKALESQLQQLGVFKSSETIRSSSAFDKKFKNYNMQNALKGDFVRYGKPTVFGLIPDGFNALTRYFFNNFTDGIRQDAMDLVAGRYTVAENKPLPFKLNGLEALAVSRRRCSMLML
;
A
#
# COMPACT_ATOMS: atom_id res chain seq x y z
N ARG A 1 -5.64 -19.12 -4.80
CA ARG A 1 -6.47 -18.85 -6.00
C ARG A 1 -5.97 -17.59 -6.70
N TYR A 2 -6.11 -17.49 -8.02
CA TYR A 2 -5.82 -16.27 -8.79
C TYR A 2 -7.13 -15.60 -9.22
N VAL A 3 -7.22 -14.27 -9.10
CA VAL A 3 -8.37 -13.47 -9.52
C VAL A 3 -7.88 -12.34 -10.42
N GLN A 4 -8.30 -12.36 -11.68
CA GLN A 4 -8.03 -11.28 -12.61
C GLN A 4 -9.06 -10.17 -12.42
N TYR A 5 -8.61 -8.93 -12.31
CA TYR A 5 -9.47 -7.76 -12.14
C TYR A 5 -8.93 -6.59 -12.95
N ASP A 6 -9.69 -6.16 -13.95
CA ASP A 6 -9.35 -4.99 -14.76
C ASP A 6 -9.79 -3.71 -14.06
N PHE A 7 -8.87 -3.14 -13.28
CA PHE A 7 -9.15 -1.94 -12.50
C PHE A 7 -9.53 -0.74 -13.37
N HIS A 8 -8.88 -0.56 -14.52
CA HIS A 8 -9.17 0.57 -15.42
C HIS A 8 -10.56 0.44 -16.03
N ARG A 9 -10.91 -0.73 -16.56
CA ARG A 9 -12.22 -0.94 -17.19
C ARG A 9 -13.36 -0.89 -16.17
N ILE A 10 -13.14 -1.45 -14.99
CA ILE A 10 -14.20 -1.59 -13.99
C ILE A 10 -14.33 -0.31 -13.16
N CYS A 11 -13.25 0.18 -12.56
CA CYS A 11 -13.28 1.36 -11.68
C CYS A 11 -13.04 2.69 -12.41
N GLY A 12 -12.43 2.67 -13.60
CA GLY A 12 -12.10 3.89 -14.33
C GLY A 12 -11.29 4.87 -13.47
N HIS A 13 -11.64 6.15 -13.55
CA HIS A 13 -10.99 7.20 -12.77
C HIS A 13 -11.70 7.55 -11.46
N ILE A 14 -12.95 7.10 -11.29
CA ILE A 14 -13.88 7.63 -10.28
C ILE A 14 -14.73 6.56 -9.55
N HIS A 15 -14.83 5.33 -10.07
CA HIS A 15 -15.76 4.32 -9.58
C HIS A 15 -15.10 3.30 -8.64
N PHE A 16 -14.48 3.77 -7.56
CA PHE A 16 -13.80 2.92 -6.59
C PHE A 16 -14.77 2.04 -5.78
N GLU A 17 -16.05 2.39 -5.73
CA GLU A 17 -17.10 1.57 -5.14
C GLU A 17 -17.20 0.18 -5.79
N ARG A 18 -16.84 0.05 -7.07
CA ARG A 18 -16.89 -1.21 -7.81
C ARG A 18 -15.84 -2.23 -7.37
N LEU A 19 -14.89 -1.83 -6.52
CA LEU A 19 -14.01 -2.79 -5.83
C LEU A 19 -14.76 -3.76 -4.94
N SER A 20 -16.03 -3.50 -4.59
CA SER A 20 -16.88 -4.50 -3.94
C SER A 20 -16.97 -5.78 -4.78
N ILE A 21 -16.98 -5.68 -6.11
CA ILE A 21 -17.04 -6.84 -7.02
C ILE A 21 -15.82 -7.75 -6.79
N LEU A 22 -14.63 -7.17 -6.69
CA LEU A 22 -13.40 -7.92 -6.41
C LEU A 22 -13.42 -8.55 -5.01
N TYR A 23 -13.90 -7.79 -4.02
CA TYR A 23 -14.03 -8.29 -2.66
C TYR A 23 -15.00 -9.46 -2.59
N ASP A 24 -16.19 -9.33 -3.18
CA ASP A 24 -17.23 -10.35 -3.18
C ASP A 24 -16.73 -11.62 -3.90
N ALA A 25 -16.03 -11.47 -5.01
CA ALA A 25 -15.38 -12.58 -5.72
C ALA A 25 -14.25 -13.25 -4.91
N SER A 26 -13.76 -12.63 -3.84
CA SER A 26 -12.66 -13.14 -3.01
C SER A 26 -13.01 -13.34 -1.55
N LYS A 27 -14.28 -13.15 -1.18
CA LYS A 27 -14.73 -13.11 0.20
C LYS A 27 -14.54 -14.45 0.90
N GLU A 28 -14.84 -15.55 0.22
CA GLU A 28 -14.74 -16.91 0.78
C GLU A 28 -13.30 -17.25 1.15
N ASP A 29 -12.36 -17.10 0.21
CA ASP A 29 -10.93 -17.26 0.47
C ASP A 29 -10.44 -16.34 1.57
N PHE A 30 -10.84 -15.06 1.53
CA PHE A 30 -10.41 -14.07 2.51
C PHE A 30 -10.85 -14.47 3.92
N SER A 31 -12.08 -14.98 4.08
CA SER A 31 -12.56 -15.50 5.35
C SER A 31 -11.77 -16.73 5.83
N GLN A 32 -11.23 -17.57 4.94
CA GLN A 32 -10.41 -18.72 5.33
C GLN A 32 -9.01 -18.32 5.81
N GLN A 33 -8.49 -17.18 5.35
CA GLN A 33 -7.13 -16.74 5.68
C GLN A 33 -6.95 -16.32 7.14
N GLN A 34 -8.04 -15.91 7.81
CA GLN A 34 -8.04 -15.51 9.21
C GLN A 34 -6.99 -14.41 9.51
N PHE A 35 -6.76 -14.13 10.79
CA PHE A 35 -5.71 -13.22 11.25
C PHE A 35 -5.04 -13.76 12.50
N PHE A 36 -3.87 -13.23 12.83
CA PHE A 36 -3.15 -13.59 14.05
C PHE A 36 -3.80 -12.93 15.28
N LEU A 37 -4.03 -13.72 16.33
CA LEU A 37 -4.58 -13.25 17.60
C LEU A 37 -3.90 -13.95 18.77
N THR A 38 -3.52 -13.17 19.78
CA THR A 38 -2.98 -13.65 21.06
C THR A 38 -3.79 -13.12 22.22
N ASN A 39 -3.86 -13.89 23.30
CA ASN A 39 -4.40 -13.40 24.56
C ASN A 39 -3.39 -12.48 25.30
N PRO A 40 -3.80 -11.77 26.36
CA PRO A 40 -2.90 -10.94 27.15
C PRO A 40 -1.76 -11.71 27.86
N VAL A 41 -1.88 -13.03 27.99
CA VAL A 41 -0.87 -13.93 28.58
C VAL A 41 0.17 -14.38 27.53
N GLY A 42 -0.05 -14.04 26.25
CA GLY A 42 0.85 -14.37 25.14
C GLY A 42 0.54 -15.70 24.45
N GLU A 43 -0.55 -16.39 24.81
CA GLU A 43 -0.97 -17.61 24.14
C GLU A 43 -1.61 -17.30 22.79
N VAL A 44 -1.28 -18.09 21.78
CA VAL A 44 -1.81 -17.94 20.43
C VAL A 44 -3.22 -18.52 20.37
N ILE A 45 -4.21 -17.66 20.15
CA ILE A 45 -5.61 -18.05 19.98
C ILE A 45 -5.89 -18.41 18.52
N GLN A 46 -5.32 -17.63 17.59
CA GLN A 46 -5.59 -17.78 16.16
C GLN A 46 -4.33 -17.48 15.35
N VAL A 47 -4.10 -18.27 14.30
CA VAL A 47 -2.99 -18.11 13.37
C VAL A 47 -3.53 -17.74 11.99
N GLN A 48 -2.88 -16.78 11.32
CA GLN A 48 -3.16 -16.43 9.94
C GLN A 48 -2.78 -17.59 9.01
N GLN A 49 -3.76 -18.11 8.27
CA GLN A 49 -3.63 -19.27 7.38
C GLN A 49 -3.30 -18.88 5.93
N GLY A 50 -3.33 -17.59 5.58
CA GLY A 50 -2.93 -17.16 4.25
C GLY A 50 -2.87 -15.66 4.07
N ILE A 51 -2.51 -15.25 2.86
CA ILE A 51 -2.30 -13.86 2.49
C ILE A 51 -3.00 -13.52 1.16
N ILE A 52 -3.48 -12.30 1.04
CA ILE A 52 -3.86 -11.71 -0.24
C ILE A 52 -2.67 -10.94 -0.79
N ARG A 53 -2.18 -11.37 -1.95
CA ARG A 53 -1.16 -10.65 -2.71
C ARG A 53 -1.82 -9.94 -3.89
N THR A 54 -1.85 -8.62 -3.86
CA THR A 54 -2.26 -7.78 -4.99
C THR A 54 -1.04 -7.41 -5.82
N ASN A 55 -1.07 -7.70 -7.12
CA ASN A 55 -0.12 -7.18 -8.09
C ASN A 55 -0.84 -6.19 -9.00
N CYS A 56 -0.24 -5.02 -9.23
CA CYS A 56 -0.71 -4.06 -10.22
C CYS A 56 0.48 -3.69 -11.10
N VAL A 57 0.35 -3.89 -12.41
CA VAL A 57 1.38 -3.53 -13.40
C VAL A 57 1.52 -2.00 -13.52
N ASP A 58 0.47 -1.24 -13.14
CA ASP A 58 0.34 0.16 -13.54
C ASP A 58 0.74 1.19 -12.46
N CYS A 59 0.47 0.96 -11.17
CA CYS A 59 0.93 1.87 -10.09
C CYS A 59 0.64 1.37 -8.66
N LEU A 60 1.44 1.87 -7.71
CA LEU A 60 1.32 1.67 -6.25
C LEU A 60 0.01 2.23 -5.66
N ASP A 61 -0.58 3.27 -6.25
CA ASP A 61 -1.84 3.81 -5.71
C ASP A 61 -3.00 2.83 -5.90
N ARG A 62 -3.03 2.12 -7.04
CA ARG A 62 -4.08 1.15 -7.33
C ARG A 62 -3.96 -0.07 -6.43
N THR A 63 -2.76 -0.49 -6.05
CA THR A 63 -2.60 -1.55 -5.05
C THR A 63 -3.17 -1.09 -3.71
N ASN A 64 -2.85 0.11 -3.25
CA ASN A 64 -3.31 0.61 -1.95
C ASN A 64 -4.85 0.77 -1.91
N VAL A 65 -5.43 1.31 -2.98
CA VAL A 65 -6.88 1.45 -3.13
C VAL A 65 -7.57 0.08 -3.19
N THR A 66 -6.96 -0.90 -3.87
CA THR A 66 -7.47 -2.28 -3.94
C THR A 66 -7.35 -3.03 -2.61
N GLN A 67 -6.30 -2.78 -1.83
CA GLN A 67 -6.08 -3.41 -0.51
C GLN A 67 -6.99 -2.83 0.58
N SER A 68 -7.41 -1.57 0.46
CA SER A 68 -8.18 -0.86 1.49
C SER A 68 -9.50 -1.56 1.90
N PRO A 69 -10.34 -2.09 0.99
CA PRO A 69 -11.51 -2.88 1.36
C PRO A 69 -11.20 -4.13 2.19
N PHE A 70 -10.13 -4.87 1.84
CA PHE A 70 -9.71 -6.06 2.58
C PHE A 70 -9.20 -5.70 3.97
N GLY A 71 -8.35 -4.67 4.07
CA GLY A 71 -7.87 -4.16 5.35
C GLY A 71 -9.01 -3.68 6.26
N ARG A 72 -10.02 -3.01 5.68
CA ARG A 72 -11.23 -2.61 6.44
C ARG A 72 -11.96 -3.82 7.01
N LYS A 73 -12.19 -4.85 6.18
CA LYS A 73 -12.92 -6.05 6.58
C LYS A 73 -12.17 -6.91 7.60
N ALA A 74 -10.84 -7.00 7.48
CA ALA A 74 -9.99 -7.62 8.49
C ALA A 74 -10.12 -6.89 9.84
N LEU A 75 -10.01 -5.55 9.83
CA LEU A 75 -10.12 -4.75 11.04
C LEU A 75 -11.51 -4.82 11.68
N GLU A 76 -12.58 -4.81 10.88
CA GLU A 76 -13.95 -5.03 11.36
C GLU A 76 -14.05 -6.37 12.11
N SER A 77 -13.53 -7.45 11.53
CA SER A 77 -13.56 -8.77 12.15
C SER A 77 -12.74 -8.83 13.45
N GLN A 78 -11.58 -8.17 13.49
CA GLN A 78 -10.77 -8.05 14.71
C GLN A 78 -11.51 -7.28 15.81
N LEU A 79 -12.13 -6.15 15.49
CA LEU A 79 -12.89 -5.35 16.46
C LEU A 79 -14.12 -6.08 16.98
N GLN A 80 -14.76 -6.91 16.14
CA GLN A 80 -15.85 -7.78 16.55
C GLN A 80 -15.39 -8.89 17.50
N GLN A 81 -14.26 -9.53 17.23
CA GLN A 81 -13.69 -10.55 18.13
C GLN A 81 -13.25 -9.95 19.49
N LEU A 82 -12.77 -8.71 19.50
CA LEU A 82 -12.42 -7.99 20.73
C LEU A 82 -13.66 -7.46 21.50
N GLY A 83 -14.86 -7.64 20.97
CA GLY A 83 -16.11 -7.15 21.58
C GLY A 83 -16.29 -5.63 21.50
N VAL A 84 -15.46 -4.92 20.72
CA VAL A 84 -15.60 -3.48 20.48
C VAL A 84 -16.79 -3.20 19.56
N PHE A 85 -16.99 -4.04 18.54
CA PHE A 85 -18.11 -3.95 17.61
C PHE A 85 -19.09 -5.10 17.82
N LYS A 86 -20.40 -4.80 17.67
CA LYS A 86 -21.42 -5.84 17.55
C LYS A 86 -21.29 -6.56 16.20
N SER A 87 -21.84 -7.76 16.07
CA SER A 87 -21.74 -8.57 14.84
C SER A 87 -22.30 -7.88 13.58
N SER A 88 -23.22 -6.91 13.73
CA SER A 88 -23.77 -6.11 12.63
C SER A 88 -23.09 -4.76 12.43
N GLU A 89 -22.20 -4.36 13.34
CA GLU A 89 -21.53 -3.06 13.30
C GLU A 89 -20.33 -3.10 12.35
N THR A 90 -20.13 -2.01 11.62
CA THR A 90 -19.07 -1.87 10.61
C THR A 90 -18.30 -0.58 10.83
N ILE A 91 -17.09 -0.47 10.27
CA ILE A 91 -16.31 0.77 10.39
C ILE A 91 -17.08 1.94 9.77
N ARG A 92 -17.90 1.68 8.74
CA ARG A 92 -18.74 2.69 8.08
C ARG A 92 -19.90 3.20 8.94
N SER A 93 -20.42 2.40 9.88
CA SER A 93 -21.52 2.85 10.75
C SER A 93 -21.05 3.85 11.82
N SER A 94 -19.75 3.88 12.14
CA SER A 94 -19.18 4.87 13.05
C SER A 94 -18.38 5.93 12.31
N SER A 95 -18.86 7.18 12.34
CA SER A 95 -18.22 8.31 11.66
C SER A 95 -16.79 8.59 12.16
N ALA A 96 -16.51 8.30 13.43
CA ALA A 96 -15.18 8.44 14.02
C ALA A 96 -14.20 7.40 13.48
N PHE A 97 -14.61 6.11 13.44
CA PHE A 97 -13.76 5.04 12.92
C PHE A 97 -13.55 5.16 11.41
N ASP A 98 -14.58 5.52 10.62
CA ASP A 98 -14.40 5.67 9.17
C ASP A 98 -13.44 6.82 8.83
N LYS A 99 -13.54 7.97 9.54
CA LYS A 99 -12.58 9.08 9.38
C LYS A 99 -11.16 8.65 9.74
N LYS A 100 -10.97 7.97 10.87
CA LYS A 100 -9.66 7.51 11.32
C LYS A 100 -9.07 6.48 10.34
N PHE A 101 -9.85 5.49 9.92
CA PHE A 101 -9.44 4.49 8.95
C PHE A 101 -9.02 5.10 7.61
N LYS A 102 -9.80 6.06 7.09
CA LYS A 102 -9.48 6.79 5.85
C LYS A 102 -8.20 7.63 5.98
N ASN A 103 -7.98 8.25 7.14
CA ASN A 103 -6.77 9.03 7.36
C ASN A 103 -5.52 8.14 7.36
N TYR A 104 -5.53 7.01 8.07
CA TYR A 104 -4.37 6.10 8.13
C TYR A 104 -4.03 5.44 6.79
N ASN A 105 -5.03 4.87 6.11
CA ASN A 105 -4.77 4.11 4.88
C ASN A 105 -4.48 5.00 3.65
N MET A 106 -4.79 6.29 3.74
CA MET A 106 -4.82 7.19 2.58
C MET A 106 -4.04 8.49 2.80
N GLN A 107 -3.11 8.52 3.77
CA GLN A 107 -2.31 9.72 4.07
C GLN A 107 -1.33 10.08 2.95
N ASN A 108 -0.84 9.08 2.20
CA ASN A 108 0.20 9.24 1.18
C ASN A 108 -0.20 8.76 -0.24
N ALA A 109 -1.50 8.52 -0.47
CA ALA A 109 -2.01 8.09 -1.78
C ALA A 109 -2.27 9.30 -2.68
N LEU A 110 -1.89 9.22 -3.96
CA LEU A 110 -2.33 10.20 -4.95
C LEU A 110 -3.86 10.14 -5.09
N LYS A 111 -4.53 11.29 -5.15
CA LYS A 111 -6.01 11.43 -5.10
C LYS A 111 -6.62 11.05 -3.76
N GLY A 112 -5.92 11.35 -2.66
CA GLY A 112 -6.41 11.09 -1.30
C GLY A 112 -7.81 11.67 -1.04
N ASP A 113 -8.11 12.85 -1.59
CA ASP A 113 -9.40 13.51 -1.42
C ASP A 113 -10.54 12.83 -2.16
N PHE A 114 -10.27 12.27 -3.34
CA PHE A 114 -11.26 11.50 -4.06
C PHE A 114 -11.65 10.24 -3.28
N VAL A 115 -10.67 9.56 -2.65
CA VAL A 115 -10.93 8.35 -1.87
C VAL A 115 -11.55 8.67 -0.49
N ARG A 116 -11.28 9.85 0.08
CA ARG A 116 -11.84 10.31 1.36
C ARG A 116 -13.27 10.84 1.24
N TYR A 117 -13.53 11.64 0.22
CA TYR A 117 -14.76 12.43 0.06
C TYR A 117 -15.58 12.08 -1.20
N GLY A 118 -15.07 11.23 -2.09
CA GLY A 118 -15.73 10.86 -3.34
C GLY A 118 -15.72 11.95 -4.41
N LYS A 119 -15.07 13.09 -4.16
CA LYS A 119 -14.93 14.23 -5.08
C LYS A 119 -13.53 14.84 -4.96
N PRO A 120 -12.94 15.34 -6.05
CA PRO A 120 -11.67 16.06 -6.00
C PRO A 120 -11.89 17.43 -5.34
N THR A 121 -11.08 17.75 -4.33
CA THR A 121 -11.07 19.07 -3.69
C THR A 121 -9.91 19.88 -4.27
N VAL A 122 -10.14 21.15 -4.59
CA VAL A 122 -9.12 22.02 -5.20
C VAL A 122 -7.87 22.14 -4.31
N PHE A 123 -8.05 22.15 -2.98
CA PHE A 123 -6.96 22.18 -2.02
C PHE A 123 -6.15 20.87 -1.94
N GLY A 124 -6.71 19.73 -2.31
CA GLY A 124 -6.00 18.44 -2.34
C GLY A 124 -5.14 18.23 -3.58
N LEU A 125 -5.40 18.98 -4.66
CA LEU A 125 -4.67 18.85 -5.93
C LEU A 125 -3.20 19.29 -5.82
N ILE A 126 -2.89 20.25 -4.94
CA ILE A 126 -1.52 20.76 -4.75
C ILE A 126 -0.61 19.70 -4.11
N PRO A 127 -0.92 19.13 -2.93
CA PRO A 127 -0.10 18.06 -2.35
C PRO A 127 -0.08 16.79 -3.22
N ASP A 128 -1.17 16.48 -3.93
CA ASP A 128 -1.18 15.41 -4.94
C ASP A 128 -0.18 15.70 -6.07
N GLY A 129 -0.11 16.94 -6.56
CA GLY A 129 0.88 17.37 -7.56
C GLY A 129 2.32 17.22 -7.07
N PHE A 130 2.62 17.63 -5.83
CA PHE A 130 3.94 17.44 -5.23
C PHE A 130 4.31 15.97 -5.07
N ASN A 131 3.37 15.13 -4.61
CA ASN A 131 3.58 13.68 -4.52
C ASN A 131 3.81 13.06 -5.91
N ALA A 132 3.10 13.52 -6.94
CA ALA A 132 3.27 13.04 -8.31
C ALA A 132 4.66 13.41 -8.86
N LEU A 133 5.09 14.66 -8.67
CA LEU A 133 6.43 15.13 -9.05
C LEU A 133 7.54 14.39 -8.29
N THR A 134 7.35 14.18 -6.98
CA THR A 134 8.28 13.44 -6.14
C THR A 134 8.43 12.00 -6.62
N ARG A 135 7.32 11.33 -6.95
CA ARG A 135 7.32 9.98 -7.49
C ARG A 135 7.91 9.91 -8.89
N TYR A 136 7.59 10.87 -9.75
CA TYR A 136 8.21 10.98 -11.08
C TYR A 136 9.73 11.10 -10.95
N PHE A 137 10.21 11.96 -10.05
CA PHE A 137 11.63 12.14 -9.81
C PHE A 137 12.28 10.84 -9.30
N PHE A 138 11.72 10.21 -8.26
CA PHE A 138 12.32 9.00 -7.70
C PHE A 138 12.26 7.80 -8.65
N ASN A 139 11.18 7.63 -9.42
CA ASN A 139 11.04 6.53 -10.37
C ASN A 139 11.98 6.68 -11.58
N ASN A 140 12.31 7.90 -12.00
CA ASN A 140 13.19 8.11 -13.15
C ASN A 140 14.67 8.29 -12.77
N PHE A 141 14.96 8.88 -11.62
CA PHE A 141 16.32 9.33 -11.26
C PHE A 141 16.90 8.67 -10.01
N THR A 142 16.21 7.73 -9.35
CA THR A 142 16.82 6.97 -8.25
C THR A 142 16.67 5.47 -8.38
N ASP A 143 15.96 5.03 -9.42
CA ASP A 143 15.62 3.63 -9.60
C ASP A 143 16.79 2.83 -10.17
N GLY A 144 17.68 3.46 -10.94
CA GLY A 144 18.91 2.82 -11.43
C GLY A 144 19.75 2.23 -10.30
N ILE A 145 20.01 3.01 -9.25
CA ILE A 145 20.75 2.54 -8.06
C ILE A 145 20.01 1.40 -7.34
N ARG A 146 18.67 1.41 -7.30
CA ARG A 146 17.90 0.31 -6.69
C ARG A 146 17.97 -0.96 -7.52
N GLN A 147 17.86 -0.83 -8.84
CA GLN A 147 17.94 -1.94 -9.76
C GLN A 147 19.35 -2.57 -9.71
N ASP A 148 20.40 -1.76 -9.67
CA ASP A 148 21.78 -2.21 -9.52
C ASP A 148 22.00 -2.96 -8.19
N ALA A 149 21.43 -2.45 -7.09
CA ALA A 149 21.50 -3.11 -5.79
C ALA A 149 20.74 -4.45 -5.80
N MET A 150 19.58 -4.52 -6.45
CA MET A 150 18.83 -5.77 -6.60
C MET A 150 19.58 -6.79 -7.46
N ASP A 151 20.19 -6.37 -8.56
CA ASP A 151 20.95 -7.27 -9.43
C ASP A 151 22.24 -7.79 -8.77
N LEU A 152 22.86 -6.99 -7.88
CA LEU A 152 23.96 -7.44 -7.02
C LEU A 152 23.49 -8.51 -6.01
N VAL A 153 22.40 -8.24 -5.27
CA VAL A 153 21.88 -9.18 -4.25
C VAL A 153 21.32 -10.45 -4.88
N ALA A 154 20.69 -10.36 -6.05
CA ALA A 154 20.16 -11.50 -6.79
C ALA A 154 21.25 -12.32 -7.50
N GLY A 155 22.53 -11.95 -7.37
CA GLY A 155 23.66 -12.65 -7.98
C GLY A 155 23.75 -12.51 -9.51
N ARG A 156 22.99 -11.58 -10.10
CA ARG A 156 23.02 -11.28 -11.54
C ARG A 156 24.23 -10.43 -11.93
N TYR A 157 24.84 -9.76 -10.95
CA TYR A 157 26.09 -9.04 -11.12
C TYR A 157 27.16 -9.58 -10.17
N THR A 158 28.34 -9.92 -10.71
CA THR A 158 29.54 -10.30 -9.94
C THR A 158 30.54 -9.17 -9.97
N VAL A 159 30.91 -8.67 -8.78
CA VAL A 159 31.91 -7.60 -8.62
C VAL A 159 33.27 -8.13 -9.06
N ALA A 160 33.91 -7.46 -10.01
CA ALA A 160 35.26 -7.77 -10.47
C ALA A 160 36.09 -6.47 -10.47
N GLU A 161 37.31 -6.50 -9.91
CA GLU A 161 38.18 -5.32 -9.78
C GLU A 161 38.48 -4.62 -11.12
N ASN A 162 38.44 -5.36 -12.23
CA ASN A 162 38.73 -4.86 -13.57
C ASN A 162 37.50 -4.45 -14.39
N LYS A 163 36.30 -4.47 -13.80
CA LYS A 163 35.06 -4.03 -14.47
C LYS A 163 34.60 -2.69 -13.89
N PRO A 164 34.12 -1.75 -14.73
CA PRO A 164 33.56 -0.52 -14.22
C PRO A 164 32.38 -0.83 -13.28
N LEU A 165 32.33 -0.11 -12.16
CA LEU A 165 31.21 -0.19 -11.22
C LEU A 165 29.90 0.10 -11.97
N PRO A 166 28.82 -0.69 -11.75
CA PRO A 166 27.54 -0.46 -12.40
C PRO A 166 26.91 0.86 -11.92
N PHE A 167 27.28 1.29 -10.70
CA PHE A 167 26.84 2.51 -10.04
C PHE A 167 27.45 3.78 -10.65
N LYS A 168 27.03 4.16 -11.85
CA LYS A 168 27.28 5.51 -12.36
C LYS A 168 26.29 6.48 -11.71
N LEU A 169 26.68 7.09 -10.58
CA LEU A 169 25.94 8.22 -10.02
C LEU A 169 26.00 9.38 -11.01
N ASN A 170 24.88 9.73 -11.61
CA ASN A 170 24.75 11.01 -12.31
C ASN A 170 24.64 12.13 -11.25
N GLY A 171 25.21 13.32 -11.49
CA GLY A 171 25.40 14.36 -10.46
C GLY A 171 24.14 14.80 -9.67
N LEU A 172 22.94 14.59 -10.24
CA LEU A 172 21.67 14.83 -9.56
C LEU A 172 21.31 13.75 -8.52
N GLU A 173 21.73 12.51 -8.72
CA GLU A 173 21.50 11.38 -7.80
C GLU A 173 22.32 11.54 -6.50
N ALA A 174 23.53 12.09 -6.61
CA ALA A 174 24.39 12.38 -5.45
C ALA A 174 23.75 13.40 -4.49
N LEU A 175 23.05 14.40 -5.03
CA LEU A 175 22.32 15.41 -4.24
C LEU A 175 21.10 14.82 -3.54
N ALA A 176 20.38 13.89 -4.19
CA ALA A 176 19.22 13.21 -3.60
C ALA A 176 19.60 12.27 -2.44
N VAL A 177 20.76 11.60 -2.53
CA VAL A 177 21.31 10.75 -1.46
C VAL A 177 21.86 11.59 -0.28
N SER A 178 22.52 12.71 -0.56
CA SER A 178 23.08 13.61 0.46
C SER A 178 22.03 14.14 1.44
N ARG A 179 20.82 14.48 0.97
CA ARG A 179 19.73 14.96 1.83
C ARG A 179 19.18 13.93 2.82
N ARG A 180 19.44 12.63 2.64
CA ARG A 180 18.99 11.58 3.60
C ARG A 180 19.98 11.30 4.73
N ARG A 181 21.19 11.88 4.72
CA ARG A 181 22.16 11.69 5.82
C ARG A 181 21.78 12.38 7.14
N CYS A 182 20.78 13.26 7.17
CA CYS A 182 20.48 14.07 8.37
C CYS A 182 19.34 13.52 9.26
N SER A 183 18.76 12.34 9.00
CA SER A 183 17.68 11.81 9.86
C SER A 183 17.64 10.29 10.01
N MET A 184 18.77 9.60 9.79
CA MET A 184 18.91 8.20 10.17
C MET A 184 19.79 8.10 11.41
N LEU A 185 19.26 8.56 12.55
CA LEU A 185 19.73 8.06 13.83
C LEU A 185 19.05 6.69 13.99
N MET A 186 19.79 5.61 13.70
CA MET A 186 19.37 4.27 14.10
C MET A 186 19.52 4.17 15.62
N LEU A 187 18.38 4.02 16.30
CA LEU A 187 18.14 3.05 17.37
C LEU A 187 16.67 2.66 17.28
#